data_AF-A0A2D9ZZY3-F1
#
_entry.id   AF-A0A2D9ZZY3-F1
#
_cell.length_a   1.000
_cell.length_b   1.000
_cell.length_c   1.000
_cell.angle_alpha   90.00
_cell.angle_beta   90.00
_cell.angle_gamma   90.00
#
_symmetry.space_group_name_H-M   'P 1'
#
loop_
_entity.id
_entity.type
_entity.pdbx_description
1 polymer ?
#
loop_
_entity_poly.entity_id
_entity_poly.type
_entity_poly.pdbx_seq_one_letter_code
_entity_poly.pdbx_strand_id
1 'polypeptide(L)'
;MDTGLGGLGVDYVTDLSESMGVLQTLQDSTLTPLDEHPGISVNGYLNLGPAGFIAEAVHFLDDFDPTILSWDSDGAQPSAYHVEAFYGMTLSERPWVFSAAMGGTREALALGLPEQRLSAAAICTVSDGFESGLEYLVATDYDEADGGTGADSQVFSFLIRASF
;
A
#
# COMPACT_ATOMS: atom_id res chain seq x y z
N MET A 1 -20.45 -5.90 20.16
CA MET A 1 -19.40 -5.29 19.31
C MET A 1 -20.05 -5.09 17.97
N ASP A 2 -20.03 -3.86 17.48
CA ASP A 2 -20.74 -3.45 16.27
C ASP A 2 -20.14 -4.20 15.06
N THR A 3 -20.88 -5.15 14.50
CA THR A 3 -20.46 -5.96 13.34
C THR A 3 -20.77 -5.19 12.07
N GLY A 4 -20.17 -4.02 11.91
CA GLY A 4 -20.31 -3.22 10.69
C GLY A 4 -19.89 -4.06 9.49
N LEU A 5 -20.83 -4.29 8.56
CA LEU A 5 -20.56 -4.96 7.28
C LEU A 5 -19.50 -4.22 6.47
N GLY A 6 -19.25 -2.95 6.78
CA GLY A 6 -18.18 -2.16 6.21
C GLY A 6 -18.08 -0.80 6.89
N GLY A 7 -17.07 -0.04 6.48
CA GLY A 7 -16.83 1.33 6.94
C GLY A 7 -16.22 2.16 5.81
N LEU A 8 -16.39 3.48 5.91
CA LEU A 8 -15.78 4.46 5.03
C LEU A 8 -15.17 5.57 5.88
N GLY A 9 -13.97 6.02 5.50
CA GLY A 9 -13.24 7.12 6.09
C GLY A 9 -12.85 8.13 5.01
N VAL A 10 -12.84 9.40 5.39
CA VAL A 10 -12.30 10.50 4.60
C VAL A 10 -11.50 11.37 5.55
N ASP A 11 -10.26 11.63 5.18
CA ASP A 11 -9.29 12.36 5.99
C ASP A 11 -8.66 13.46 5.14
N TYR A 12 -8.36 14.59 5.79
CA TYR A 12 -7.55 15.65 5.22
C TYR A 12 -6.11 15.41 5.65
N VAL A 13 -5.20 15.39 4.69
CA VAL A 13 -3.77 15.12 4.90
C VAL A 13 -3.02 16.40 4.57
N THR A 14 -2.05 16.78 5.39
CA THR A 14 -1.21 17.97 5.12
C THR A 14 0.27 17.62 4.91
N ASP A 15 0.66 16.39 5.23
CA ASP A 15 2.05 15.95 5.14
C ASP A 15 2.11 14.51 4.58
N LEU A 16 3.05 14.27 3.65
CA LEU A 16 3.39 12.94 3.14
C LEU A 16 3.75 11.97 4.26
N SER A 17 4.32 12.46 5.37
CA SER A 17 4.68 11.64 6.54
C SER A 17 3.47 11.05 7.27
N GLU A 18 2.29 11.66 7.12
CA GLU A 18 1.05 11.23 7.76
C GLU A 18 0.30 10.17 6.94
N SER A 19 0.51 10.13 5.64
CA SER A 19 -0.24 9.25 4.72
C SER A 19 0.58 8.11 4.12
N MET A 20 1.89 8.10 4.30
CA MET A 20 2.77 7.12 3.68
C MET A 20 3.78 6.66 4.73
N GLY A 21 4.14 5.37 4.76
CA GLY A 21 5.15 4.78 5.67
C GLY A 21 6.59 5.29 5.45
N VAL A 22 6.74 6.56 5.09
CA VAL A 22 7.94 7.30 4.68
C VAL A 22 8.78 7.75 5.89
N LEU A 23 8.27 7.53 7.12
CA LEU A 23 8.97 7.90 8.36
C LEU A 23 10.38 7.27 8.48
N GLN A 24 10.65 6.15 7.82
CA GLN A 24 11.94 5.46 7.91
C GLN A 24 13.04 6.07 7.01
N THR A 25 12.69 6.80 5.94
CA THR A 25 13.67 7.38 4.99
C THR A 25 13.98 8.85 5.31
N LEU A 26 13.02 9.59 5.86
CA LEU A 26 13.18 11.02 6.15
C LEU A 26 13.87 11.32 7.50
N GLN A 27 13.95 10.36 8.42
CA GLN A 27 14.59 10.57 9.73
C GLN A 27 16.12 10.74 9.68
N ASP A 28 16.78 10.26 8.62
CA ASP A 28 18.25 10.34 8.47
C ASP A 28 18.73 11.54 7.64
N SER A 29 17.80 12.33 7.11
CA SER A 29 18.12 13.52 6.32
C SER A 29 17.69 14.76 7.10
N THR A 30 18.53 15.80 7.14
CA THR A 30 18.22 17.13 7.74
C THR A 30 17.16 17.90 6.95
N LEU A 31 16.15 17.21 6.42
CA LEU A 31 15.10 17.77 5.61
C LEU A 31 14.17 18.56 6.53
N THR A 32 14.02 19.84 6.19
CA THR A 32 12.93 20.71 6.59
C THR A 32 11.62 19.91 6.54
N PRO A 33 10.66 20.10 7.46
CA PRO A 33 9.33 19.53 7.28
C PRO A 33 8.92 19.77 5.83
N LEU A 34 8.55 18.70 5.13
CA LEU A 34 7.98 18.81 3.79
C LEU A 34 6.93 19.91 3.85
N ASP A 35 6.95 20.81 2.88
CA ASP A 35 5.98 21.91 2.79
C ASP A 35 4.57 21.35 2.98
N GLU A 36 3.72 22.05 3.74
CA GLU A 36 2.38 21.54 4.06
C GLU A 36 1.52 21.61 2.79
N HIS A 37 1.33 20.47 2.14
CA HIS A 37 0.52 20.36 0.93
C HIS A 37 -0.85 19.75 1.24
N PRO A 38 -1.96 20.44 0.91
CA PRO A 38 -3.30 19.91 1.11
C PRO A 38 -3.51 18.61 0.35
N GLY A 39 -4.04 17.59 1.02
CA GLY A 39 -4.35 16.30 0.44
C GLY A 39 -5.66 15.73 0.98
N ILE A 40 -6.24 14.81 0.22
CA ILE A 40 -7.43 14.05 0.62
C ILE A 40 -7.07 12.57 0.61
N SER A 41 -7.38 11.90 1.71
CA SER A 41 -7.35 10.45 1.81
C SER A 41 -8.76 9.90 1.95
N VAL A 42 -9.03 8.79 1.27
CA VAL A 42 -10.27 8.03 1.40
C VAL A 42 -9.92 6.58 1.66
N ASN A 43 -10.63 5.95 2.58
CA ASN A 43 -10.44 4.54 2.88
C ASN A 43 -11.79 3.86 3.12
N GLY A 44 -11.81 2.55 2.92
CA GLY A 44 -13.00 1.77 3.14
C GLY A 44 -12.71 0.29 3.25
N TYR A 45 -13.60 -0.40 3.93
CA TYR A 45 -13.59 -1.85 3.98
C TYR A 45 -15.00 -2.41 3.94
N LEU A 46 -15.11 -3.65 3.48
CA LEU A 46 -16.34 -4.42 3.43
C LEU A 46 -16.04 -5.86 3.84
N ASN A 47 -16.85 -6.43 4.72
CA ASN A 47 -16.82 -7.82 5.13
C ASN A 47 -18.12 -8.52 4.71
N LEU A 48 -17.99 -9.57 3.90
CA LEU A 48 -19.09 -10.37 3.33
C LEU A 48 -18.90 -11.84 3.70
N GLY A 49 -19.10 -12.15 4.98
CA GLY A 49 -18.91 -13.51 5.50
C GLY A 49 -17.45 -13.94 5.43
N PRO A 50 -17.09 -15.00 4.67
CA PRO A 50 -15.69 -15.41 4.49
C PRO A 50 -14.89 -14.47 3.59
N ALA A 51 -15.55 -13.60 2.82
CA ALA A 51 -14.88 -12.67 1.92
C ALA A 51 -14.74 -11.30 2.58
N GLY A 52 -13.71 -10.55 2.18
CA GLY A 52 -13.61 -9.13 2.50
C GLY A 52 -12.87 -8.36 1.41
N PHE A 53 -13.04 -7.04 1.48
CA PHE A 53 -12.46 -6.09 0.55
C PHE A 53 -12.00 -4.85 1.31
N ILE A 54 -10.84 -4.31 0.96
CA ILE A 54 -10.27 -3.08 1.49
C ILE A 54 -9.87 -2.21 0.31
N ALA A 55 -10.08 -0.91 0.41
CA ALA A 55 -9.58 0.07 -0.54
C ALA A 55 -9.14 1.34 0.19
N GLU A 56 -8.03 1.91 -0.23
CA GLU A 56 -7.52 3.19 0.21
C GLU A 56 -6.94 3.97 -0.98
N ALA A 57 -7.06 5.29 -0.92
CA ALA A 57 -6.44 6.19 -1.88
C ALA A 57 -6.12 7.52 -1.22
N VAL A 58 -4.99 8.11 -1.58
CA VAL A 58 -4.59 9.47 -1.20
C VAL A 58 -4.22 10.26 -2.45
N HIS A 59 -4.56 11.54 -2.46
CA HIS A 59 -4.19 12.48 -3.51
C HIS A 59 -3.89 13.85 -2.91
N PHE A 60 -2.72 14.40 -3.24
CA PHE A 60 -2.38 15.79 -2.94
C PHE A 60 -3.06 16.71 -3.96
N LEU A 61 -3.52 17.88 -3.51
CA LEU A 61 -4.38 18.79 -4.27
C LEU A 61 -3.60 19.88 -5.01
N ASP A 62 -2.30 19.98 -4.75
CA ASP A 62 -1.36 20.89 -5.41
C ASP A 62 0.02 20.25 -5.58
N ASP A 63 0.81 20.89 -6.43
CA ASP A 63 2.16 20.46 -6.77
C ASP A 63 3.13 20.84 -5.63
N PHE A 64 3.99 19.89 -5.25
CA PHE A 64 5.11 20.14 -4.36
C PHE A 64 6.15 21.05 -5.02
N ASP A 65 6.96 21.77 -4.23
CA ASP A 65 8.11 22.47 -4.79
C ASP A 65 9.04 21.48 -5.52
N PRO A 66 9.46 21.74 -6.77
CA PRO A 66 10.31 20.82 -7.56
C PRO A 66 11.68 20.55 -6.91
N THR A 67 12.14 21.39 -5.99
CA THR A 67 13.36 21.15 -5.21
C THR A 67 13.16 20.17 -4.05
N ILE A 68 11.90 19.94 -3.66
CA ILE A 68 11.49 19.00 -2.62
C ILE A 68 11.04 17.68 -3.25
N LEU A 69 10.13 17.74 -4.22
CA LEU A 69 9.61 16.58 -4.92
C LEU A 69 9.36 16.92 -6.40
N SER A 70 10.26 16.45 -7.26
CA SER A 70 10.20 16.74 -8.70
C SER A 70 9.47 15.66 -9.50
N TRP A 71 8.74 16.09 -10.53
CA TRP A 71 8.17 15.26 -11.58
C TRP A 71 8.34 15.96 -12.93
N ASP A 72 9.02 15.31 -13.90
CA ASP A 72 9.32 15.87 -15.24
C ASP A 72 9.78 17.35 -15.24
N SER A 73 10.75 17.69 -14.39
CA SER A 73 11.29 19.05 -14.18
C SER A 73 10.36 20.08 -13.52
N ASP A 74 9.12 19.72 -13.24
CA ASP A 74 8.14 20.47 -12.45
C ASP A 74 7.97 19.86 -11.04
N GLY A 75 7.08 20.46 -10.26
CA GLY A 75 6.65 19.93 -8.97
C GLY A 75 5.76 18.71 -9.13
N ALA A 76 5.95 17.69 -8.30
CA ALA A 76 5.10 16.51 -8.30
C ALA A 76 3.79 16.76 -7.55
N GLN A 77 2.69 16.17 -8.01
CA GLN A 77 1.41 16.08 -7.32
C GLN A 77 1.07 14.60 -7.01
N PRO A 78 1.62 14.02 -5.94
CA PRO A 78 1.56 12.58 -5.74
C PRO A 78 0.14 12.07 -5.49
N SER A 79 -0.09 10.84 -5.93
CA SER A 79 -1.21 10.02 -5.45
C SER A 79 -0.79 8.58 -5.26
N ALA A 80 -1.51 7.89 -4.39
CA ALA A 80 -1.34 6.46 -4.18
C ALA A 80 -2.70 5.80 -3.95
N TYR A 81 -2.82 4.54 -4.35
CA TYR A 81 -3.98 3.72 -4.05
C TYR A 81 -3.58 2.29 -3.74
N HIS A 82 -4.42 1.61 -2.97
CA HIS A 82 -4.32 0.19 -2.69
C HIS A 82 -5.73 -0.40 -2.60
N VAL A 83 -5.93 -1.57 -3.21
CA VAL A 83 -7.13 -2.37 -3.09
C VAL A 83 -6.75 -3.81 -2.83
N GLU A 84 -7.47 -4.46 -1.92
CA GLU A 84 -7.22 -5.84 -1.55
C GLU A 84 -8.54 -6.58 -1.37
N ALA A 85 -8.61 -7.78 -1.91
CA ALA A 85 -9.68 -8.72 -1.63
C ALA A 85 -9.10 -9.96 -0.95
N PHE A 86 -9.81 -10.48 0.04
CA PHE A 86 -9.44 -11.71 0.72
C PHE A 86 -10.62 -12.66 0.86
N TYR A 87 -10.32 -13.96 0.97
CA TYR A 87 -11.28 -15.03 1.18
C TYR A 87 -10.76 -16.08 2.15
N GLY A 88 -11.48 -16.28 3.24
CA GLY A 88 -11.24 -17.31 4.22
C GLY A 88 -11.98 -18.61 3.90
N MET A 89 -11.29 -19.75 3.95
CA MET A 89 -11.93 -21.06 3.82
C MET A 89 -11.18 -22.16 4.56
N THR A 90 -11.83 -23.30 4.76
CA THR A 90 -11.18 -24.48 5.32
C THR A 90 -10.78 -25.44 4.19
N LEU A 91 -9.50 -25.80 4.12
CA LEU A 91 -8.96 -26.81 3.20
C LEU A 91 -8.18 -27.83 4.01
N SER A 92 -8.47 -29.12 3.81
CA SER A 92 -7.81 -30.22 4.54
C SER A 92 -7.83 -30.02 6.06
N GLU A 93 -9.01 -29.68 6.61
CA GLU A 93 -9.26 -29.42 8.04
C GLU A 93 -8.48 -28.24 8.63
N ARG A 94 -7.83 -27.42 7.80
CA ARG A 94 -7.05 -26.26 8.22
C ARG A 94 -7.69 -24.97 7.73
N PRO A 95 -7.78 -23.91 8.55
CA PRO A 95 -8.17 -22.58 8.09
C PRO A 95 -7.11 -22.00 7.15
N TRP A 96 -7.58 -21.43 6.04
CA TRP A 96 -6.78 -20.69 5.06
C TRP A 96 -7.39 -19.32 4.81
N VAL A 97 -6.54 -18.34 4.56
CA VAL A 97 -6.90 -17.04 4.00
C VAL A 97 -6.09 -16.84 2.73
N PHE A 98 -6.79 -16.56 1.64
CA PHE A 98 -6.18 -16.17 0.37
C PHE A 98 -6.46 -14.69 0.15
N SER A 99 -5.48 -13.94 -0.33
CA SER A 99 -5.69 -12.55 -0.74
C SER A 99 -5.03 -12.24 -2.08
N ALA A 100 -5.57 -11.24 -2.74
CA ALA A 100 -4.98 -10.60 -3.90
C ALA A 100 -5.10 -9.08 -3.74
N ALA A 101 -4.03 -8.38 -4.04
CA ALA A 101 -3.98 -6.93 -3.94
C ALA A 101 -3.40 -6.27 -5.19
N MET A 102 -3.83 -5.04 -5.39
CA MET A 102 -3.42 -4.16 -6.46
C MET A 102 -3.19 -2.79 -5.84
N GLY A 103 -2.10 -2.14 -6.19
CA GLY A 103 -1.85 -0.77 -5.78
C GLY A 103 -0.94 -0.07 -6.77
N GLY A 104 -0.70 1.20 -6.52
CA GLY A 104 0.15 1.98 -7.39
C GLY A 104 0.27 3.41 -6.93
N THR A 105 1.12 4.13 -7.63
CA THR A 105 1.35 5.55 -7.39
C THR A 105 1.31 6.35 -8.68
N ARG A 106 1.10 7.67 -8.57
CA ARG A 106 1.42 8.64 -9.62
C ARG A 106 2.30 9.72 -9.02
N GLU A 107 3.20 10.23 -9.84
CA GLU A 107 4.11 11.33 -9.50
C GLU A 107 4.90 11.09 -8.20
N ALA A 108 5.21 9.82 -7.91
CA ALA A 108 5.89 9.40 -6.70
C ALA A 108 7.23 8.70 -6.97
N LEU A 109 7.75 8.80 -8.20
CA LEU A 109 9.04 8.23 -8.59
C LEU A 109 10.18 8.73 -7.69
N ALA A 110 10.19 10.04 -7.39
CA ALA A 110 11.18 10.65 -6.50
C ALA A 110 11.09 10.14 -5.04
N LEU A 111 9.97 9.51 -4.65
CA LEU A 111 9.80 8.82 -3.37
C LEU A 111 10.29 7.36 -3.40
N GLY A 112 10.81 6.89 -4.54
CA GLY A 112 11.25 5.50 -4.72
C GLY A 112 10.10 4.49 -4.70
N LEU A 113 8.88 4.94 -4.98
CA LEU A 113 7.72 4.08 -5.05
C LEU A 113 7.47 3.63 -6.49
N PRO A 114 7.04 2.38 -6.70
CA PRO A 114 6.71 1.90 -8.03
C PRO A 114 5.38 2.48 -8.50
N GLU A 115 5.23 2.54 -9.82
CA GLU A 115 4.00 2.95 -10.47
C GLU A 115 2.87 1.94 -10.19
N GLN A 116 3.19 0.65 -10.24
CA GLN A 116 2.22 -0.43 -10.02
C GLN A 116 2.75 -1.51 -9.08
N ARG A 117 1.86 -2.08 -8.28
CA ARG A 117 2.09 -3.29 -7.47
C ARG A 117 0.92 -4.26 -7.62
N LEU A 118 1.24 -5.53 -7.77
CA LEU A 118 0.31 -6.65 -7.68
C LEU A 118 0.84 -7.65 -6.67
N SER A 119 -0.01 -8.17 -5.79
CA SER A 119 0.39 -9.25 -4.90
C SER A 119 -0.71 -10.29 -4.72
N ALA A 120 -0.27 -11.49 -4.33
CA ALA A 120 -1.15 -12.57 -3.91
C ALA A 120 -0.53 -13.27 -2.71
N ALA A 121 -1.36 -13.60 -1.72
CA ALA A 121 -0.92 -14.30 -0.52
C ALA A 121 -1.83 -15.46 -0.17
N ALA A 122 -1.26 -16.45 0.52
CA ALA A 122 -1.96 -17.57 1.11
C ALA A 122 -1.40 -17.82 2.50
N ILE A 123 -2.26 -17.75 3.52
CA ILE A 123 -1.90 -17.97 4.92
C ILE A 123 -2.72 -19.16 5.43
N CYS A 124 -2.08 -20.07 6.16
CA CYS A 124 -2.67 -21.26 6.75
C CYS A 124 -2.46 -21.23 8.26
N THR A 125 -3.54 -21.41 9.02
CA THR A 125 -3.45 -21.72 10.44
C THR A 125 -3.12 -23.20 10.58
N VAL A 126 -1.89 -23.49 10.97
CA VAL A 126 -1.36 -24.86 11.01
C VAL A 126 -1.77 -25.56 12.31
N SER A 127 -1.80 -24.83 13.42
CA SER A 127 -2.36 -25.25 14.70
C SER A 127 -2.70 -24.02 15.53
N ASP A 128 -3.33 -24.21 16.69
CA ASP A 128 -3.47 -23.15 17.67
C ASP A 128 -2.07 -22.59 18.00
N GLY A 129 -1.90 -21.28 17.83
CA GLY A 129 -0.63 -20.59 18.06
C GLY A 129 0.41 -20.71 16.94
N PHE A 130 0.13 -21.35 15.80
CA PHE A 130 1.08 -21.46 14.69
C PHE A 130 0.43 -21.23 13.32
N GLU A 131 0.98 -20.27 12.57
CA GLU A 131 0.55 -19.93 11.22
C GLU A 131 1.75 -19.92 10.27
N SER A 132 1.53 -20.31 9.03
CA SER A 132 2.49 -20.16 7.94
C SER A 132 1.84 -19.51 6.73
N GLY A 133 2.62 -18.79 5.94
CA GLY A 133 2.10 -18.13 4.75
C GLY A 133 3.13 -17.95 3.66
N LEU A 134 2.62 -17.73 2.46
CA LEU A 134 3.39 -17.38 1.27
C LEU A 134 2.81 -16.11 0.67
N GLU A 135 3.67 -15.25 0.14
CA GLU A 135 3.29 -14.08 -0.62
C GLU A 135 4.17 -13.96 -1.86
N TYR A 136 3.55 -13.61 -2.98
CA TYR A 136 4.22 -13.20 -4.20
C TYR A 136 3.82 -11.78 -4.53
N LEU A 137 4.79 -10.91 -4.79
CA LEU A 137 4.60 -9.52 -5.14
C LEU A 137 5.37 -9.20 -6.42
N VAL A 138 4.74 -8.46 -7.32
CA VAL A 138 5.33 -7.85 -8.50
C VAL A 138 5.17 -6.34 -8.37
N ALA A 139 6.26 -5.61 -8.57
CA ALA A 139 6.26 -4.15 -8.60
C ALA A 139 6.86 -3.68 -9.93
N THR A 140 6.13 -2.86 -10.66
CA THR A 140 6.57 -2.28 -11.93
C THR A 140 6.97 -0.83 -11.69
N ASP A 141 8.21 -0.50 -12.05
CA ASP A 141 8.72 0.86 -12.02
C ASP A 141 8.05 1.73 -13.09
N TYR A 142 8.13 3.05 -12.92
CA TYR A 142 7.63 4.00 -13.92
C TYR A 142 8.30 3.82 -15.28
N ASP A 143 7.59 4.14 -16.36
CA ASP A 143 8.13 4.09 -17.72
C ASP A 143 9.35 5.01 -17.90
N GLU A 144 10.22 4.68 -18.86
CA GLU A 144 11.41 5.51 -19.19
C GLU A 144 11.03 6.95 -19.61
N ALA A 145 9.83 7.14 -20.17
CA ALA A 145 9.32 8.45 -20.54
C ALA A 145 9.07 9.36 -19.33
N ASP A 146 8.76 8.75 -18.18
CA ASP A 146 8.49 9.44 -16.91
C ASP A 146 9.73 9.44 -15.99
N GLY A 147 10.88 9.01 -16.50
CA GLY A 147 12.16 8.99 -15.79
C GLY A 147 12.44 7.71 -14.99
N GLY A 148 11.56 6.72 -15.05
CA GLY A 148 11.80 5.41 -14.45
C GLY A 148 12.56 4.46 -15.37
N THR A 149 12.54 3.17 -15.03
CA THR A 149 13.23 2.10 -15.77
C THR A 149 12.28 1.19 -16.56
N GLY A 150 10.97 1.27 -16.31
CA GLY A 150 9.96 0.33 -16.82
C GLY A 150 10.18 -1.13 -16.38
N ALA A 151 11.06 -1.37 -15.41
CA ALA A 151 11.45 -2.71 -15.00
C ALA A 151 10.52 -3.28 -13.93
N ASP A 152 10.35 -4.60 -13.98
CA ASP A 152 9.64 -5.35 -12.95
C ASP A 152 10.60 -5.86 -11.87
N SER A 153 10.20 -5.69 -10.61
CA SER A 153 10.79 -6.36 -9.44
C SER A 153 9.82 -7.39 -8.87
N GLN A 154 10.34 -8.52 -8.42
CA GLN A 154 9.55 -9.64 -7.94
C GLN A 154 10.07 -10.10 -6.58
N VAL A 155 9.16 -10.26 -5.62
CA VAL A 155 9.46 -10.72 -4.26
C VAL A 155 8.64 -11.95 -3.96
N PHE A 156 9.30 -12.96 -3.40
CA PHE A 156 8.66 -14.13 -2.84
C PHE A 156 8.99 -14.21 -1.35
N SER A 157 7.95 -14.19 -0.53
CA SER A 157 8.07 -14.17 0.93
C SER A 157 7.45 -15.41 1.53
N PHE A 158 8.07 -15.90 2.62
CA PHE A 158 7.52 -16.94 3.47
C PHE A 158 7.39 -16.40 4.89
N LEU A 159 6.19 -16.50 5.45
CA LEU A 159 5.85 -16.04 6.79
C LEU A 159 5.71 -17.24 7.73
N ILE A 160 6.26 -17.10 8.94
CA ILE A 160 5.94 -17.95 10.08
C ILE A 160 5.51 -17.05 11.24
N ARG A 161 4.38 -17.37 11.87
CA ARG A 161 3.94 -16.75 13.13
C ARG A 161 3.77 -17.82 14.20
N ALA A 162 4.36 -17.58 15.37
CA ALA A 162 4.23 -18.42 16.55
C ALA A 162 3.79 -17.57 17.75
N SER A 163 2.82 -18.06 18.51
CA SER A 163 2.26 -17.41 19.71
C SER A 163 2.36 -18.37 20.89
N PHE A 164 2.81 -17.89 22.06
CA PHE A 164 3.06 -18.69 23.27
C PHE A 164 2.32 -18.13 24.48
#